data_AF-A0A7C3H1K0-F1
#
_entry.id   AF-A0A7C3H1K0-F1
#
_cell.length_a   1.000
_cell.length_b   1.000
_cell.length_c   1.000
_cell.angle_alpha   90.00
_cell.angle_beta   90.00
_cell.angle_gamma   90.00
#
_symmetry.space_group_name_H-M   'P 1'
#
loop_
_entity.id
_entity.type
_entity.pdbx_description
1 polymer ?
#
loop_
_entity_poly.entity_id
_entity_poly.type
_entity_poly.pdbx_seq_one_letter_code
_entity_poly.pdbx_strand_id
1 'polypeptide(L)'
;MANQSHRFLGHLGHHRRQPVDRDPLPRFQQGTRLCRKRGFPFGERGTAHRKRADASNGHAARRQGLKETRRMDAALHAMFNDLLPFIASWGLPVVYLGAVLEGETVILIAGILCHRGTLPFEGTITVAALGAFTGDQIWFRIGRRHGRNALSRFPRLARHAERVQPWIAKRADWIALGSRFVYGTRSVSPLLLGTEGYSAWRFALFNGFSAVLWATLGVSIGYLLGAGAQQLVGPIEHIEQLLLAVLAGMLAWHWYRRRKPVAVTLRNDHHE
;
A
#
# COMPACT_ATOMS: atom_id res chain seq x y z
N MET A 1 3.59 -60.18 -2.63
CA MET A 1 4.04 -60.23 -4.04
C MET A 1 4.86 -58.98 -4.29
N ALA A 2 6.17 -59.18 -4.51
CA ALA A 2 7.11 -58.18 -4.98
C ALA A 2 6.75 -57.75 -6.43
N ASN A 3 7.22 -56.59 -6.91
CA ASN A 3 8.32 -56.55 -7.89
C ASN A 3 8.58 -55.15 -8.49
N GLN A 4 9.88 -54.79 -8.55
CA GLN A 4 10.64 -53.97 -9.51
C GLN A 4 10.17 -52.54 -9.87
N SER A 5 10.94 -51.47 -9.61
CA SER A 5 12.32 -51.11 -10.06
C SER A 5 12.43 -50.85 -11.56
N HIS A 6 12.66 -49.59 -11.97
CA HIS A 6 13.61 -49.23 -13.05
C HIS A 6 14.07 -47.76 -12.95
N ARG A 7 15.39 -47.59 -12.93
CA ARG A 7 16.20 -46.35 -13.08
C ARG A 7 16.14 -45.85 -14.53
N PHE A 8 16.42 -44.55 -14.76
CA PHE A 8 17.28 -43.95 -15.82
C PHE A 8 17.19 -42.40 -15.68
N LEU A 9 18.20 -41.68 -15.15
CA LEU A 9 19.44 -41.11 -15.75
C LEU A 9 19.27 -39.84 -16.62
N GLY A 10 20.12 -38.84 -16.36
CA GLY A 10 20.37 -37.63 -17.20
C GLY A 10 20.55 -36.37 -16.33
N HIS A 11 21.72 -36.11 -15.73
CA HIS A 11 22.98 -35.59 -16.31
C HIS A 11 22.82 -34.26 -17.07
N LEU A 12 23.04 -33.14 -16.38
CA LEU A 12 23.34 -31.84 -17.00
C LEU A 12 24.50 -31.17 -16.28
N GLY A 13 25.43 -30.65 -17.08
CA GLY A 13 26.79 -30.31 -16.72
C GLY A 13 26.96 -28.93 -16.08
N HIS A 14 27.90 -28.88 -15.15
CA HIS A 14 28.40 -27.64 -14.55
C HIS A 14 29.51 -27.05 -15.44
N HIS A 15 29.24 -25.91 -16.06
CA HIS A 15 30.20 -25.11 -16.80
C HIS A 15 31.25 -24.49 -15.87
N ARG A 16 32.51 -24.58 -16.32
CA ARG A 16 33.75 -24.08 -15.72
C ARG A 16 33.69 -22.57 -15.45
N ARG A 17 34.18 -22.14 -14.27
CA ARG A 17 34.61 -20.76 -14.01
C ARG A 17 36.09 -20.62 -14.40
N GLN A 18 36.42 -19.63 -15.22
CA GLN A 18 37.80 -19.17 -15.44
C GLN A 18 38.09 -17.94 -14.55
N PRO A 19 39.36 -17.71 -14.14
CA PRO A 19 39.73 -16.60 -13.26
C PRO A 19 39.95 -15.30 -14.06
N VAL A 20 39.61 -14.18 -13.43
CA VAL A 20 39.81 -12.81 -13.92
C VAL A 20 41.24 -12.37 -13.61
N ASP A 21 41.98 -12.00 -14.65
CA ASP A 21 43.30 -11.35 -14.60
C ASP A 21 43.25 -10.03 -13.82
N ARG A 22 44.27 -9.79 -12.99
CA ARG A 22 44.52 -8.52 -12.31
C ARG A 22 45.86 -7.96 -12.76
N ASP A 23 45.84 -6.90 -13.54
CA ASP A 23 47.01 -6.05 -13.76
C ASP A 23 47.14 -4.96 -12.66
N PRO A 24 48.37 -4.54 -12.29
CA PRO A 24 48.60 -3.57 -11.22
C PRO A 24 48.75 -2.13 -11.73
N LEU A 25 48.18 -1.17 -10.99
CA LEU A 25 48.34 0.28 -11.21
C LEU A 25 49.74 0.78 -10.77
N PRO A 26 50.34 1.79 -11.44
CA PRO A 26 51.63 2.35 -11.05
C PRO A 26 51.54 3.57 -10.10
N ARG A 27 52.62 3.67 -9.32
CA ARG A 27 53.06 4.66 -8.31
C ARG A 27 52.73 6.14 -8.55
N PHE A 28 52.26 6.82 -7.49
CA PHE A 28 52.36 8.27 -7.31
C PHE A 28 53.65 8.64 -6.56
N GLN A 29 54.51 9.46 -7.18
CA GLN A 29 55.66 10.09 -6.54
C GLN A 29 55.25 11.31 -5.70
N GLN A 30 55.77 11.38 -4.48
CA GLN A 30 55.68 12.54 -3.59
C GLN A 30 56.79 13.54 -3.93
N GLY A 31 56.42 14.77 -4.24
CA GLY A 31 57.33 15.92 -4.34
C GLY A 31 57.07 16.88 -3.18
N THR A 32 57.93 16.83 -2.17
CA THR A 32 58.00 17.82 -1.09
C THR A 32 58.75 19.06 -1.55
N ARG A 33 58.18 20.25 -1.36
CA ARG A 33 58.95 21.52 -1.36
C ARG A 33 58.61 22.32 -0.11
N LEU A 34 59.67 22.53 0.67
CA LEU A 34 59.75 23.41 1.83
C LEU A 34 59.55 24.88 1.44
N CYS A 35 58.88 25.66 2.30
CA CYS A 35 59.06 27.12 2.33
C CYS A 35 59.13 27.67 3.77
N ARG A 36 60.39 27.86 4.17
CA ARG A 36 61.04 28.83 5.09
C ARG A 36 60.17 29.80 5.93
N LYS A 37 60.37 29.67 7.25
CA LYS A 37 60.01 30.64 8.32
C LYS A 37 60.75 31.98 8.17
N ARG A 38 60.05 33.10 8.46
CA ARG A 38 60.63 34.35 9.00
C ARG A 38 59.75 34.83 10.16
N GLY A 39 60.38 35.14 11.29
CA GLY A 39 59.75 35.68 12.49
C GLY A 39 59.68 37.20 12.49
N PHE A 40 58.71 37.73 13.25
CA PHE A 40 58.59 39.13 13.67
C PHE A 40 58.24 39.14 15.16
N PRO A 41 58.87 40.00 15.99
CA PRO A 41 58.40 40.26 17.35
C PRO A 41 57.54 41.52 17.41
N PHE A 42 56.86 41.71 18.56
CA PHE A 42 56.45 42.98 19.20
C PHE A 42 54.94 43.16 19.47
N GLY A 43 54.57 43.36 20.76
CA GLY A 43 53.38 44.12 21.17
C GLY A 43 52.43 43.50 22.23
N GLU A 44 52.84 43.35 23.50
CA GLU A 44 51.97 42.89 24.61
C GLU A 44 51.09 43.98 25.28
N ARG A 45 50.60 44.99 24.55
CA ARG A 45 49.67 46.01 25.10
C ARG A 45 48.23 45.93 24.60
N GLY A 46 47.86 44.88 23.87
CA GLY A 46 46.52 44.69 23.30
C GLY A 46 45.66 43.58 23.91
N THR A 47 46.16 42.81 24.87
CA THR A 47 45.59 41.49 25.22
C THR A 47 44.25 41.57 25.98
N ALA A 48 44.02 42.60 26.80
CA ALA A 48 42.78 42.73 27.57
C ALA A 48 41.58 43.20 26.72
N HIS A 49 41.81 44.13 25.79
CA HIS A 49 40.76 44.62 24.88
C HIS A 49 40.40 43.59 23.82
N ARG A 50 41.39 42.79 23.37
CA ARG A 50 41.19 41.73 22.38
C ARG A 50 40.42 40.53 22.94
N LYS A 51 40.64 40.15 24.20
CA LYS A 51 39.87 39.07 24.87
C LYS A 51 38.37 39.37 25.01
N ARG A 52 38.00 40.64 25.25
CA ARG A 52 36.57 41.06 25.30
C ARG A 52 35.91 41.07 23.93
N ALA A 53 36.65 41.50 22.90
CA ALA A 53 36.17 41.46 21.51
C ALA A 53 35.98 40.00 21.01
N ASP A 54 36.90 39.09 21.33
CA ASP A 54 36.79 37.67 20.96
C ASP A 54 35.62 36.95 21.66
N ALA A 55 35.37 37.24 22.95
CA ALA A 55 34.24 36.66 23.68
C ALA A 55 32.88 37.14 23.12
N SER A 56 32.80 38.43 22.76
CA SER A 56 31.64 39.02 22.07
C SER A 56 31.41 38.38 20.70
N ASN A 57 32.47 38.20 19.91
CA ASN A 57 32.38 37.62 18.57
C ASN A 57 31.99 36.13 18.61
N GLY A 58 32.50 35.38 19.59
CA GLY A 58 32.12 33.99 19.82
C GLY A 58 30.64 33.80 20.20
N HIS A 59 30.06 34.75 20.96
CA HIS A 59 28.63 34.72 21.29
C HIS A 59 27.73 35.07 20.09
N ALA A 60 28.18 35.97 19.20
CA ALA A 60 27.48 36.28 17.96
C ALA A 60 27.49 35.09 16.98
N ALA A 61 28.64 34.46 16.79
CA ALA A 61 28.78 33.27 15.94
C ALA A 61 27.96 32.08 16.46
N ARG A 62 27.95 31.84 17.78
CA ARG A 62 27.14 30.77 18.40
C ARG A 62 25.64 31.04 18.29
N ARG A 63 25.20 32.31 18.37
CA ARG A 63 23.80 32.70 18.16
C ARG A 63 23.37 32.59 16.70
N GLN A 64 24.28 32.82 15.74
CA GLN A 64 24.00 32.60 14.32
C GLN A 64 23.82 31.11 14.02
N GLY A 65 24.73 30.25 14.51
CA GLY A 65 24.60 28.78 14.33
C GLY A 65 23.31 28.19 14.92
N LEU A 66 22.87 28.68 16.09
CA LEU A 66 21.60 28.26 16.72
C LEU A 66 20.34 28.76 15.98
N LYS A 67 20.42 29.91 15.30
CA LYS A 67 19.33 30.41 14.46
C LYS A 67 19.24 29.63 13.15
N GLU A 68 20.38 29.22 12.63
CA GLU A 68 20.51 28.44 11.40
C GLU A 68 20.00 27.01 11.59
N THR A 69 20.35 26.34 12.70
CA THR A 69 19.78 25.04 13.05
C THR A 69 18.26 25.11 13.28
N ARG A 70 17.74 26.10 14.04
CA ARG A 70 16.29 26.28 14.21
C ARG A 70 15.55 26.55 12.89
N ARG A 71 16.17 27.27 11.95
CA ARG A 71 15.62 27.51 10.62
C ARG A 71 15.61 26.23 9.79
N MET A 72 16.65 25.41 9.90
CA MET A 72 16.75 24.13 9.22
C MET A 72 15.73 23.14 9.78
N ASP A 73 15.54 23.08 11.10
CA ASP A 73 14.50 22.27 11.76
C ASP A 73 13.09 22.73 11.35
N ALA A 74 12.85 24.05 11.31
CA ALA A 74 11.56 24.60 10.87
C ALA A 74 11.30 24.39 9.38
N ALA A 75 12.33 24.48 8.52
CA ALA A 75 12.22 24.22 7.10
C ALA A 75 12.01 22.72 6.82
N LEU A 76 12.69 21.84 7.55
CA LEU A 76 12.50 20.39 7.46
C LEU A 76 11.09 20.01 7.91
N HIS A 77 10.59 20.60 9.00
CA HIS A 77 9.22 20.39 9.47
C HIS A 77 8.18 20.95 8.50
N ALA A 78 8.41 22.12 7.89
CA ALA A 78 7.51 22.68 6.87
C ALA A 78 7.49 21.83 5.59
N MET A 79 8.65 21.39 5.09
CA MET A 79 8.74 20.47 3.95
C MET A 79 8.03 19.15 4.22
N PHE A 80 8.19 18.59 5.42
CA PHE A 80 7.50 17.36 5.82
C PHE A 80 5.98 17.58 5.91
N ASN A 81 5.54 18.73 6.44
CA ASN A 81 4.12 19.09 6.55
C ASN A 81 3.43 19.34 5.21
N ASP A 82 4.16 19.73 4.16
CA ASP A 82 3.59 19.94 2.81
C ASP A 82 3.71 18.68 1.93
N LEU A 83 4.71 17.83 2.16
CA LEU A 83 4.93 16.59 1.43
C LEU A 83 4.01 15.45 1.89
N LEU A 84 3.72 15.36 3.20
CA LEU A 84 2.77 14.39 3.75
C LEU A 84 1.36 14.50 3.16
N PRO A 85 0.71 15.68 3.10
CA PRO A 85 -0.60 15.82 2.49
C PRO A 85 -0.56 15.59 0.98
N PHE A 86 0.56 15.85 0.29
CA PHE A 86 0.70 15.57 -1.14
C PHE A 86 0.82 14.06 -1.43
N ILE A 87 1.62 13.32 -0.67
CA ILE A 87 1.73 11.84 -0.78
C ILE A 87 0.44 11.17 -0.27
N ALA A 88 -0.15 11.68 0.82
CA ALA A 88 -1.46 11.28 1.29
C ALA A 88 -2.56 11.59 0.26
N SER A 89 -2.43 12.67 -0.53
CA SER A 89 -3.44 13.06 -1.52
C SER A 89 -3.59 12.08 -2.67
N TRP A 90 -2.59 11.26 -2.98
CA TRP A 90 -2.73 10.20 -3.99
C TRP A 90 -2.75 8.81 -3.36
N GLY A 91 -1.98 8.56 -2.30
CA GLY A 91 -1.94 7.27 -1.64
C GLY A 91 -3.25 6.89 -0.93
N LEU A 92 -3.83 7.79 -0.14
CA LEU A 92 -5.07 7.49 0.58
C LEU A 92 -6.27 7.34 -0.37
N PRO A 93 -6.48 8.18 -1.39
CA PRO A 93 -7.56 7.95 -2.35
C PRO A 93 -7.40 6.66 -3.16
N VAL A 94 -6.17 6.25 -3.47
CA VAL A 94 -5.92 4.95 -4.10
C VAL A 94 -6.30 3.81 -3.16
N VAL A 95 -5.94 3.89 -1.87
CA VAL A 95 -6.36 2.90 -0.86
C VAL A 95 -7.88 2.89 -0.72
N TYR A 96 -8.53 4.05 -0.70
CA TYR A 96 -9.99 4.16 -0.66
C TYR A 96 -10.63 3.44 -1.86
N LEU A 97 -10.21 3.79 -3.07
CA LEU A 97 -10.76 3.23 -4.31
C LEU A 97 -10.47 1.74 -4.44
N GLY A 98 -9.27 1.31 -4.06
CA GLY A 98 -8.94 -0.12 -4.00
C GLY A 98 -9.79 -0.85 -2.97
N ALA A 99 -10.04 -0.28 -1.80
CA ALA A 99 -10.93 -0.86 -0.80
C ALA A 99 -12.40 -0.92 -1.27
N VAL A 100 -12.86 0.02 -2.10
CA VAL A 100 -14.19 -0.02 -2.73
C VAL A 100 -14.30 -1.14 -3.77
N LEU A 101 -13.29 -1.30 -4.62
CA LEU A 101 -13.34 -2.19 -5.79
C LEU A 101 -12.99 -3.65 -5.45
N GLU A 102 -11.79 -3.87 -4.93
CA GLU A 102 -11.25 -5.18 -4.53
C GLU A 102 -9.88 -4.91 -3.91
N GLY A 103 -9.64 -5.39 -2.69
CA GLY A 103 -8.55 -4.77 -1.94
C GLY A 103 -7.98 -5.54 -0.77
N GLU A 104 -8.10 -6.86 -0.69
CA GLU A 104 -7.26 -7.63 0.25
C GLU A 104 -5.78 -7.33 -0.05
N THR A 105 -5.40 -7.40 -1.32
CA THR A 105 -4.04 -7.06 -1.77
C THR A 105 -3.73 -5.58 -1.54
N VAL A 106 -4.64 -4.67 -1.90
CA VAL A 106 -4.44 -3.23 -1.73
C VAL A 106 -4.18 -2.88 -0.26
N ILE A 107 -4.94 -3.45 0.67
CA ILE A 107 -4.76 -3.20 2.10
C ILE A 107 -3.47 -3.78 2.64
N LEU A 108 -3.07 -4.98 2.20
CA LEU A 108 -1.78 -5.55 2.60
C LEU A 108 -0.62 -4.66 2.11
N ILE A 109 -0.66 -4.22 0.86
CA ILE A 109 0.36 -3.30 0.31
C ILE A 109 0.32 -1.95 1.05
N ALA A 110 -0.87 -1.41 1.33
CA ALA A 110 -1.03 -0.18 2.10
C ALA A 110 -0.44 -0.31 3.51
N GLY A 111 -0.62 -1.45 4.18
CA GLY A 111 0.02 -1.75 5.46
C GLY A 111 1.56 -1.77 5.35
N ILE A 112 2.11 -2.37 4.30
CA ILE A 112 3.57 -2.36 4.05
C ILE A 112 4.08 -0.92 3.87
N LEU A 113 3.31 -0.05 3.20
CA LEU A 113 3.63 1.37 3.04
C LEU A 113 3.53 2.16 4.35
N CYS A 114 2.58 1.81 5.22
CA CYS A 114 2.51 2.39 6.56
C CYS A 114 3.77 2.08 7.38
N HIS A 115 4.29 0.84 7.28
CA HIS A 115 5.54 0.45 7.95
C HIS A 115 6.75 1.29 7.51
N ARG A 116 6.74 1.76 6.27
CA ARG A 116 7.80 2.61 5.70
C ARG A 116 7.65 4.09 6.04
N GLY A 117 6.55 4.48 6.67
CA GLY A 117 6.22 5.88 6.93
C GLY A 117 5.71 6.64 5.71
N THR A 118 5.45 5.98 4.57
CA THR A 118 4.87 6.63 3.38
C THR A 118 3.40 7.01 3.62
N LEU A 119 2.65 6.15 4.32
CA LEU A 119 1.24 6.38 4.64
C LEU A 119 1.02 6.45 6.15
N PRO A 120 0.15 7.34 6.64
CA PRO A 120 -0.24 7.34 8.04
C PRO A 120 -1.04 6.07 8.36
N PHE A 121 -0.63 5.34 9.40
CA PHE A 121 -1.26 4.06 9.77
C PHE A 121 -2.76 4.22 10.09
N GLU A 122 -3.09 5.15 10.99
CA GLU A 122 -4.47 5.42 11.40
C GLU A 122 -5.33 5.96 10.24
N GLY A 123 -4.76 6.85 9.42
CA GLY A 123 -5.43 7.37 8.23
C GLY A 123 -5.73 6.29 7.21
N THR A 124 -4.80 5.35 7.02
CA THR A 124 -4.96 4.21 6.10
C THR A 124 -6.07 3.27 6.58
N ILE A 125 -6.12 2.93 7.87
CA ILE A 125 -7.21 2.12 8.43
C ILE A 125 -8.57 2.81 8.22
N THR A 126 -8.64 4.09 8.55
CA THR A 126 -9.87 4.89 8.43
C THR A 126 -10.38 4.91 6.99
N VAL A 127 -9.49 5.24 6.05
CA VAL A 127 -9.84 5.36 4.63
C VAL A 127 -10.18 4.00 4.01
N ALA A 128 -9.45 2.94 4.38
CA ALA A 128 -9.75 1.59 3.94
C ALA A 128 -11.11 1.09 4.47
N ALA A 129 -11.41 1.36 5.75
CA ALA A 129 -12.70 1.03 6.35
C ALA A 129 -13.85 1.78 5.65
N LEU A 130 -13.67 3.08 5.40
CA LEU A 130 -14.64 3.90 4.66
C LEU A 130 -14.84 3.39 3.23
N GLY A 131 -13.78 3.09 2.50
CA GLY A 131 -13.87 2.57 1.14
C GLY A 131 -14.63 1.25 1.09
N ALA A 132 -14.26 0.30 1.96
CA ALA A 132 -14.94 -0.97 2.07
C ALA A 132 -16.42 -0.81 2.46
N PHE A 133 -16.70 0.04 3.45
CA PHE A 133 -18.07 0.32 3.88
C PHE A 133 -18.91 0.85 2.71
N THR A 134 -18.37 1.81 1.97
CA THR A 134 -19.07 2.47 0.86
C THR A 134 -19.35 1.49 -0.28
N GLY A 135 -18.38 0.63 -0.63
CA GLY A 135 -18.57 -0.42 -1.63
C GLY A 135 -19.72 -1.37 -1.30
N ASP A 136 -19.80 -1.81 -0.05
CA ASP A 136 -20.86 -2.74 0.37
C ASP A 136 -22.23 -2.06 0.47
N GLN A 137 -22.27 -0.79 0.86
CA GLN A 137 -23.50 0.00 0.83
C GLN A 137 -24.05 0.15 -0.59
N ILE A 138 -23.19 0.24 -1.62
CA ILE A 138 -23.61 0.28 -3.02
C ILE A 138 -24.30 -1.05 -3.39
N TRP A 139 -23.65 -2.19 -3.11
CA TRP A 139 -24.21 -3.51 -3.40
C TRP A 139 -25.54 -3.76 -2.68
N PHE A 140 -25.61 -3.41 -1.40
CA PHE A 140 -26.83 -3.51 -0.60
C PHE A 140 -27.97 -2.67 -1.17
N ARG A 141 -27.69 -1.42 -1.56
CA ARG A 141 -28.70 -0.53 -2.16
C ARG A 141 -29.16 -1.03 -3.53
N ILE A 142 -28.27 -1.60 -4.34
CA ILE A 142 -28.63 -2.21 -5.63
C ILE A 142 -29.63 -3.35 -5.40
N GLY A 143 -29.32 -4.24 -4.45
CA GLY A 143 -30.19 -5.36 -4.08
C GLY A 143 -31.53 -4.89 -3.52
N ARG A 144 -31.54 -3.87 -2.67
CA ARG A 144 -32.77 -3.33 -2.07
C ARG A 144 -33.67 -2.62 -3.07
N ARG A 145 -33.10 -1.88 -4.03
CA ARG A 145 -33.89 -1.14 -5.04
C ARG A 145 -34.45 -2.05 -6.14
N HIS A 146 -33.69 -3.03 -6.59
CA HIS A 146 -34.08 -3.87 -7.72
C HIS A 146 -34.66 -5.23 -7.29
N GLY A 147 -34.56 -5.59 -6.00
CA GLY A 147 -35.07 -6.84 -5.45
C GLY A 147 -34.58 -8.06 -6.24
N ARG A 148 -35.47 -9.04 -6.43
CA ARG A 148 -35.19 -10.23 -7.26
C ARG A 148 -34.83 -9.90 -8.71
N ASN A 149 -35.21 -8.73 -9.24
CA ASN A 149 -34.80 -8.31 -10.57
C ASN A 149 -33.30 -7.96 -10.64
N ALA A 150 -32.63 -7.67 -9.53
CA ALA A 150 -31.17 -7.57 -9.49
C ALA A 150 -30.49 -8.90 -9.89
N LEU A 151 -31.14 -10.02 -9.57
CA LEU A 151 -30.64 -11.38 -9.76
C LEU A 151 -30.98 -11.95 -11.15
N SER A 152 -31.92 -11.33 -11.88
CA SER A 152 -32.39 -11.82 -13.19
C SER A 152 -31.27 -11.88 -14.24
N ARG A 153 -30.31 -10.95 -14.15
CA ARG A 153 -29.10 -10.93 -15.00
C ARG A 153 -28.07 -12.00 -14.64
N PHE A 154 -28.21 -12.67 -13.49
CA PHE A 154 -27.26 -13.63 -12.96
C PHE A 154 -27.96 -14.90 -12.45
N PRO A 155 -28.38 -15.82 -13.35
CA PRO A 155 -29.18 -16.99 -12.97
C PRO A 155 -28.47 -17.94 -11.99
N ARG A 156 -27.13 -18.00 -12.01
CA ARG A 156 -26.35 -18.74 -11.00
C ARG A 156 -26.48 -18.10 -9.61
N LEU A 157 -26.50 -16.78 -9.54
CA LEU A 157 -26.64 -16.02 -8.31
C LEU A 157 -28.06 -16.11 -7.76
N ALA A 158 -29.07 -16.12 -8.63
CA ALA A 158 -30.47 -16.33 -8.25
C ALA A 158 -30.68 -17.69 -7.56
N ARG A 159 -30.15 -18.79 -8.15
CA ARG A 159 -30.21 -20.12 -7.53
C ARG A 159 -29.46 -20.19 -6.19
N HIS A 160 -28.35 -19.46 -6.08
CA HIS A 160 -27.63 -19.38 -4.81
C HIS A 160 -28.47 -18.64 -3.78
N ALA A 161 -29.06 -17.49 -4.15
CA ALA A 161 -29.95 -16.69 -3.30
C ALA A 161 -31.04 -17.54 -2.65
N GLU A 162 -31.72 -18.37 -3.44
CA GLU A 162 -32.77 -19.28 -2.94
C GLU A 162 -32.26 -20.26 -1.88
N ARG A 163 -31.03 -20.79 -2.04
CA ARG A 163 -30.42 -21.69 -1.06
C ARG A 163 -30.00 -20.97 0.23
N VAL A 164 -29.56 -19.71 0.13
CA VAL A 164 -29.12 -18.94 1.30
C VAL A 164 -30.26 -18.20 2.00
N GLN A 165 -31.43 -18.07 1.36
CA GLN A 165 -32.59 -17.35 1.91
C GLN A 165 -33.00 -17.85 3.32
N PRO A 166 -33.08 -19.16 3.62
CA PRO A 166 -33.42 -19.63 4.97
C PRO A 166 -32.37 -19.23 6.02
N TRP A 167 -31.11 -19.12 5.61
CA TRP A 167 -30.01 -18.70 6.47
C TRP A 167 -30.03 -17.20 6.70
N ILE A 168 -30.33 -16.42 5.67
CA ILE A 168 -30.52 -14.97 5.77
C ILE A 168 -31.67 -14.67 6.73
N ALA A 169 -32.81 -15.34 6.59
CA ALA A 169 -33.96 -15.15 7.47
C ALA A 169 -33.64 -15.39 8.96
N LYS A 170 -32.76 -16.36 9.27
CA LYS A 170 -32.42 -16.73 10.65
C LYS A 170 -31.17 -16.05 11.21
N ARG A 171 -30.24 -15.63 10.36
CA ARG A 171 -28.87 -15.21 10.75
C ARG A 171 -28.38 -13.97 10.00
N ALA A 172 -29.27 -13.11 9.50
CA ALA A 172 -28.90 -11.91 8.73
C ALA A 172 -27.85 -11.03 9.41
N ASP A 173 -27.92 -10.84 10.73
CA ASP A 173 -26.95 -10.03 11.49
C ASP A 173 -25.52 -10.63 11.42
N TRP A 174 -25.41 -11.95 11.62
CA TRP A 174 -24.13 -12.67 11.51
C TRP A 174 -23.61 -12.70 10.07
N ILE A 175 -24.50 -12.79 9.08
CA ILE A 175 -24.12 -12.74 7.67
C ILE A 175 -23.63 -11.34 7.31
N ALA A 176 -24.27 -10.28 7.80
CA ALA A 176 -23.82 -8.91 7.59
C ALA A 176 -22.42 -8.71 8.18
N LEU A 177 -22.18 -9.20 9.40
CA LEU A 177 -20.88 -9.09 10.07
C LEU A 177 -19.80 -9.98 9.43
N GLY A 178 -20.16 -11.20 9.01
CA GLY A 178 -19.26 -12.21 8.46
C GLY A 178 -19.00 -12.10 6.96
N SER A 179 -19.75 -11.25 6.25
CA SER A 179 -19.70 -11.11 4.79
C SER A 179 -18.31 -10.81 4.22
N ARG A 180 -17.42 -10.20 5.02
CA ARG A 180 -16.05 -9.87 4.62
C ARG A 180 -15.04 -11.01 4.75
N PHE A 181 -15.30 -11.99 5.60
CA PHE A 181 -14.32 -13.03 5.92
C PHE A 181 -14.43 -14.26 5.02
N VAL A 182 -15.52 -14.39 4.26
CA VAL A 182 -15.74 -15.51 3.34
C VAL A 182 -15.54 -15.05 1.90
N TYR A 183 -14.53 -15.61 1.25
CA TYR A 183 -14.16 -15.28 -0.12
C TYR A 183 -15.36 -15.50 -1.08
N GLY A 184 -15.58 -14.55 -1.99
CA GLY A 184 -16.71 -14.57 -2.93
C GLY A 184 -18.06 -14.12 -2.37
N THR A 185 -18.18 -13.93 -1.04
CA THR A 185 -19.43 -13.45 -0.42
C THR A 185 -19.47 -11.93 -0.22
N ARG A 186 -18.34 -11.24 -0.37
CA ARG A 186 -18.19 -9.79 -0.14
C ARG A 186 -19.19 -8.93 -0.91
N SER A 187 -19.39 -9.18 -2.20
CA SER A 187 -20.36 -8.43 -3.02
C SER A 187 -21.74 -9.07 -3.03
N VAL A 188 -21.78 -10.40 -2.88
CA VAL A 188 -23.01 -11.20 -2.97
C VAL A 188 -23.86 -11.04 -1.70
N SER A 189 -23.25 -11.11 -0.52
CA SER A 189 -23.98 -11.04 0.75
C SER A 189 -24.70 -9.71 0.95
N PRO A 190 -24.08 -8.53 0.76
CA PRO A 190 -24.80 -7.26 0.83
C PRO A 190 -25.94 -7.19 -0.18
N LEU A 191 -25.71 -7.67 -1.41
CA LEU A 191 -26.73 -7.71 -2.45
C LEU A 191 -27.93 -8.56 -2.02
N LEU A 192 -27.69 -9.79 -1.54
CA LEU A 192 -28.73 -10.71 -1.09
C LEU A 192 -29.49 -10.19 0.14
N LEU A 193 -28.78 -9.64 1.13
CA LEU A 193 -29.42 -8.98 2.28
C LEU A 193 -30.32 -7.83 1.84
N GLY A 194 -29.88 -7.06 0.84
CA GLY A 194 -30.67 -6.01 0.22
C GLY A 194 -31.94 -6.54 -0.46
N THR A 195 -31.84 -7.62 -1.24
CA THR A 195 -32.99 -8.20 -1.95
C THR A 195 -34.05 -8.78 -1.02
N GLU A 196 -33.63 -9.30 0.14
CA GLU A 196 -34.52 -9.85 1.17
C GLU A 196 -35.12 -8.77 2.10
N GLY A 197 -34.87 -7.49 1.82
CA GLY A 197 -35.49 -6.39 2.57
C GLY A 197 -34.90 -6.14 3.96
N TYR A 198 -33.73 -6.68 4.27
CA TYR A 198 -33.05 -6.48 5.55
C TYR A 198 -32.86 -5.00 5.91
N SER A 199 -32.93 -4.62 7.18
CA SER A 199 -32.89 -3.21 7.61
C SER A 199 -31.58 -2.53 7.21
N ALA A 200 -31.68 -1.41 6.49
CA ALA A 200 -30.52 -0.63 6.04
C ALA A 200 -29.68 -0.08 7.20
N TRP A 201 -30.32 0.27 8.31
CA TRP A 201 -29.65 0.76 9.52
C TRP A 201 -28.86 -0.35 10.20
N ARG A 202 -29.48 -1.53 10.40
CA ARG A 202 -28.79 -2.69 10.98
C ARG A 202 -27.62 -3.13 10.11
N PHE A 203 -27.84 -3.17 8.78
CA PHE A 203 -26.78 -3.46 7.83
C PHE A 203 -25.62 -2.48 7.98
N ALA A 204 -25.87 -1.16 7.97
CA ALA A 204 -24.82 -0.16 8.12
C ALA A 204 -24.02 -0.35 9.42
N LEU A 205 -24.67 -0.64 10.55
CA LEU A 205 -23.97 -0.86 11.82
C LEU A 205 -23.06 -2.10 11.79
N PHE A 206 -23.61 -3.27 11.45
CA PHE A 206 -22.83 -4.51 11.42
C PHE A 206 -21.75 -4.51 10.33
N ASN A 207 -22.08 -3.95 9.16
CA ASN A 207 -21.16 -3.74 8.05
C ASN A 207 -20.02 -2.79 8.43
N GLY A 208 -20.34 -1.69 9.13
CA GLY A 208 -19.35 -0.72 9.60
C GLY A 208 -18.38 -1.35 10.59
N PHE A 209 -18.88 -2.11 11.57
CA PHE A 209 -18.03 -2.83 12.51
C PHE A 209 -17.12 -3.84 11.80
N SER A 210 -17.69 -4.62 10.87
CA SER A 210 -16.93 -5.57 10.05
C SER A 210 -15.86 -4.87 9.20
N ALA A 211 -16.18 -3.71 8.61
CA ALA A 211 -15.26 -2.92 7.80
C ALA A 211 -14.06 -2.41 8.61
N VAL A 212 -14.30 -1.88 9.80
CA VAL A 212 -13.24 -1.40 10.71
C VAL A 212 -12.36 -2.57 11.16
N LEU A 213 -12.96 -3.68 11.59
CA LEU A 213 -12.23 -4.86 12.02
C LEU A 213 -11.35 -5.41 10.89
N TRP A 214 -11.91 -5.55 9.69
CA TRP A 214 -11.20 -6.03 8.51
C TRP A 214 -10.05 -5.08 8.10
N ALA A 215 -10.30 -3.77 8.05
CA ALA A 215 -9.27 -2.79 7.72
C ALA A 215 -8.13 -2.81 8.75
N THR A 216 -8.47 -2.85 10.03
CA THR A 216 -7.48 -2.92 11.12
C THR A 216 -6.63 -4.17 11.00
N LEU A 217 -7.23 -5.35 10.82
CA LEU A 217 -6.51 -6.60 10.66
C LEU A 217 -5.64 -6.60 9.40
N GLY A 218 -6.19 -6.22 8.26
CA GLY A 218 -5.45 -6.24 6.99
C GLY A 218 -4.27 -5.27 6.97
N VAL A 219 -4.48 -4.03 7.42
CA VAL A 219 -3.40 -3.02 7.48
C VAL A 219 -2.34 -3.45 8.49
N SER A 220 -2.73 -3.97 9.65
CA SER A 220 -1.78 -4.46 10.67
C SER A 220 -0.95 -5.64 10.15
N ILE A 221 -1.59 -6.61 9.49
CA ILE A 221 -0.88 -7.74 8.86
C ILE A 221 0.09 -7.21 7.80
N GLY A 222 -0.35 -6.31 6.93
CA GLY A 222 0.51 -5.68 5.93
C GLY A 222 1.70 -4.94 6.56
N TYR A 223 1.47 -4.23 7.67
CA TYR A 223 2.51 -3.53 8.41
C TYR A 223 3.57 -4.51 8.95
N LEU A 224 3.14 -5.59 9.60
CA LEU A 224 4.04 -6.64 10.10
C LEU A 224 4.80 -7.35 8.96
N LEU A 225 4.14 -7.58 7.82
CA LEU A 225 4.79 -8.11 6.62
C LEU A 225 5.85 -7.14 6.08
N GLY A 226 5.59 -5.83 6.12
CA GLY A 226 6.57 -4.81 5.75
C GLY A 226 7.81 -4.87 6.64
N ALA A 227 7.61 -5.03 7.95
CA ALA A 227 8.70 -5.20 8.92
C ALA A 227 9.54 -6.46 8.65
N GLY A 228 8.90 -7.60 8.38
CA GLY A 228 9.59 -8.86 8.07
C GLY A 228 10.29 -8.81 6.70
N ALA A 229 9.67 -8.23 5.68
CA ALA A 229 10.24 -8.13 4.34
C ALA A 229 11.51 -7.27 4.32
N GLN A 230 11.56 -6.19 5.10
CA GLN A 230 12.74 -5.33 5.21
C GLN A 230 13.95 -6.08 5.79
N GLN A 231 13.72 -7.05 6.69
CA GLN A 231 14.78 -7.87 7.28
C GLN A 231 15.31 -8.95 6.33
N LEU A 232 14.49 -9.40 5.37
CA LEU A 232 14.80 -10.55 4.50
C LEU A 232 15.27 -10.16 3.08
N VAL A 233 14.76 -9.06 2.52
CA VAL A 233 14.87 -8.76 1.07
C VAL A 233 15.53 -7.40 0.78
N GLY A 234 15.74 -6.55 1.80
CA GLY A 234 16.28 -5.20 1.62
C GLY A 234 15.23 -4.16 1.18
N PRO A 235 15.63 -2.91 0.91
CA PRO A 235 14.70 -1.82 0.59
C PRO A 235 14.05 -2.03 -0.80
N ILE A 236 12.75 -2.35 -0.84
CA ILE A 236 12.01 -2.47 -2.11
C ILE A 236 11.53 -1.08 -2.54
N GLU A 237 12.30 -0.32 -3.32
CA GLU A 237 12.03 1.12 -3.57
C GLU A 237 10.76 1.44 -4.38
N HIS A 238 10.10 0.44 -5.00
CA HIS A 238 9.03 0.68 -5.99
C HIS A 238 7.62 0.16 -5.61
N ILE A 239 7.34 -0.05 -4.32
CA ILE A 239 6.01 -0.53 -3.88
C ILE A 239 4.87 0.46 -4.20
N GLU A 240 5.15 1.76 -4.20
CA GLU A 240 4.16 2.79 -4.54
C GLU A 240 3.67 2.65 -5.99
N GLN A 241 4.61 2.35 -6.91
CA GLN A 241 4.31 2.10 -8.32
C GLN A 241 3.49 0.83 -8.51
N LEU A 242 3.73 -0.20 -7.68
CA LEU A 242 2.95 -1.43 -7.70
C LEU A 242 1.48 -1.18 -7.32
N LEU A 243 1.22 -0.32 -6.35
CA LEU A 243 -0.13 0.00 -5.89
C LEU A 243 -0.92 0.76 -6.98
N LEU A 244 -0.28 1.74 -7.63
CA LEU A 244 -0.84 2.42 -8.80
C LEU A 244 -1.06 1.47 -9.98
N ALA A 245 -0.12 0.55 -10.24
CA ALA A 245 -0.24 -0.44 -11.30
C ALA A 245 -1.40 -1.42 -11.05
N VAL A 246 -1.59 -1.88 -9.81
CA VAL A 246 -2.73 -2.73 -9.42
C VAL A 246 -4.05 -2.00 -9.66
N LEU A 247 -4.16 -0.73 -9.22
CA LEU A 247 -5.37 0.06 -9.46
C LEU A 247 -5.64 0.27 -10.96
N ALA A 248 -4.61 0.64 -11.72
CA ALA A 248 -4.72 0.81 -13.17
C ALA A 248 -5.12 -0.50 -13.86
N GLY A 249 -4.54 -1.63 -13.45
CA GLY A 249 -4.91 -2.96 -13.92
C GLY A 249 -6.36 -3.32 -13.62
N MET A 250 -6.85 -3.01 -12.41
CA MET A 250 -8.26 -3.22 -12.03
C MET A 250 -9.21 -2.37 -12.87
N LEU A 251 -8.89 -1.08 -13.07
CA LEU A 251 -9.67 -0.17 -13.90
C LEU A 251 -9.70 -0.64 -15.36
N ALA A 252 -8.55 -1.04 -15.90
CA ALA A 252 -8.42 -1.57 -17.26
C ALA A 252 -9.19 -2.88 -17.44
N TRP A 253 -9.11 -3.80 -16.47
CA TRP A 253 -9.86 -5.05 -16.49
C TRP A 253 -11.37 -4.82 -16.47
N HIS A 254 -11.83 -3.91 -15.61
CA HIS A 254 -13.24 -3.55 -15.52
C HIS A 254 -13.72 -2.86 -16.81
N TRP A 255 -12.91 -1.99 -17.42
CA TRP A 255 -13.22 -1.37 -18.71
C TRP A 255 -13.25 -2.40 -19.85
N TYR A 256 -12.30 -3.33 -19.90
CA TYR A 256 -12.27 -4.42 -20.87
C TYR A 256 -13.48 -5.36 -20.74
N ARG A 257 -13.90 -5.68 -19.51
CA ARG A 257 -15.11 -6.48 -19.26
C ARG A 257 -16.40 -5.79 -19.71
N ARG A 258 -16.48 -4.46 -19.59
CA ARG A 258 -17.63 -3.68 -20.10
C ARG A 258 -17.67 -3.58 -21.64
N ARG A 259 -16.57 -3.88 -22.32
CA ARG A 259 -16.47 -3.84 -23.79
C ARG A 259 -16.77 -5.16 -24.49
N LYS A 260 -17.11 -6.25 -23.79
CA LYS A 260 -17.61 -7.45 -24.46
C LYS A 260 -19.02 -7.15 -25.01
N PRO A 261 -19.22 -7.01 -26.33
CA PRO A 261 -20.55 -6.85 -26.89
C PRO A 261 -21.32 -8.13 -26.57
N VAL A 262 -22.54 -7.99 -26.06
CA VAL A 262 -23.48 -9.12 -26.00
C VAL A 262 -23.67 -9.53 -27.46
N ALA A 263 -23.09 -10.66 -27.86
CA ALA A 263 -23.34 -11.25 -29.16
C ALA A 263 -24.83 -11.60 -29.20
N VAL A 264 -25.61 -10.77 -29.88
CA VAL A 264 -26.99 -11.07 -30.23
C VAL A 264 -26.91 -12.18 -31.27
N THR A 265 -27.04 -13.43 -30.81
CA THR A 265 -27.24 -14.56 -31.72
C THR A 265 -28.60 -14.34 -32.37
N LEU A 266 -28.61 -13.81 -33.60
CA LEU A 266 -29.79 -13.82 -34.44
C LEU A 266 -30.08 -15.30 -34.74
N ARG A 267 -31.07 -15.83 -34.03
CA ARG A 267 -31.72 -17.08 -34.36
C ARG A 267 -32.46 -16.84 -35.68
N ASN A 268 -31.85 -17.24 -36.79
CA ASN A 268 -32.57 -17.38 -38.05
C ASN A 268 -33.55 -18.53 -37.89
N ASP A 269 -34.80 -18.18 -37.60
CA ASP A 269 -35.93 -19.06 -37.85
C ASP A 269 -36.15 -19.05 -39.38
N HIS A 270 -35.42 -19.92 -40.09
CA HIS A 270 -35.83 -20.33 -41.43
C HIS A 270 -36.89 -21.41 -41.27
N HIS A 271 -38.15 -20.96 -41.35
CA HIS A 271 -39.20 -21.72 -41.97
C HIS A 271 -38.75 -22.13 -43.38
N GLU A 272 -38.70 -23.43 -43.64
CA GLU A 272 -39.23 -24.12 -44.82
C GLU A 272 -39.08 -25.64 -44.66
#